data_AF-A0A3N4KFV7-F1
#
_entry.id   AF-A0A3N4KFV7-F1
#
_cell.length_a   1.000
_cell.length_b   1.000
_cell.length_c   1.000
_cell.angle_alpha   90.00
_cell.angle_beta   90.00
_cell.angle_gamma   90.00
#
_symmetry.space_group_name_H-M   'P 1'
#
loop_
_entity.id
_entity.type
_entity.pdbx_description
1 polymer ?
#
loop_
_entity_poly.entity_id
_entity_poly.type
_entity_poly.pdbx_seq_one_letter_code
_entity_poly.pdbx_strand_id
1 'polypeptide(L)'
;MSSVCAYPVSGNYGIAPQNLYLSLLLLGTVWHRKAWFAEAMLGGAMVYSSVAAVHALSTIHFDPPPIAELDAIPIYGVIYFALCVSPWVLIRSQNFRREFLGTRAVVFSWMVVIMVGGFAAALNVRFLPRALPDCDPDYTGRLRIGQQTTQTTFPVSMSRFIRLQRYAAVGPLVLVPITIFLSELRRHQKANRNFLRRICESCCGCLMVAMWRVPRGERMDAVGQWGPFVGTAFVVMAAVVVRYGDEMSCRWREVKFIHTRETQYGVEL
;
A
#
# COMPACT_ATOMS: atom_id res chain seq x y z
N MET A 1 32.97 -16.22 6.54
CA MET A 1 31.53 -15.97 6.76
C MET A 1 30.98 -15.42 5.46
N SER A 2 30.13 -16.15 4.75
CA SER A 2 29.49 -15.61 3.54
C SER A 2 28.53 -14.50 3.96
N SER A 3 28.70 -13.31 3.40
CA SER A 3 27.80 -12.17 3.61
C SER A 3 27.43 -11.61 2.25
N VAL A 4 26.18 -11.19 2.11
CA VAL A 4 25.67 -10.63 0.85
C VAL A 4 25.55 -9.12 0.96
N CYS A 5 25.83 -8.42 -0.14
CA CYS A 5 25.86 -6.97 -0.21
C CYS A 5 24.64 -6.46 -1.00
N ALA A 6 23.91 -5.52 -0.40
CA ALA A 6 22.75 -4.87 -1.01
C ALA A 6 22.54 -3.46 -0.46
N TYR A 7 21.81 -2.62 -1.19
CA TYR A 7 21.30 -1.37 -0.63
C TYR A 7 20.24 -1.66 0.41
N PRO A 8 20.29 -1.00 1.57
CA PRO A 8 19.29 -1.19 2.61
C PRO A 8 17.93 -0.68 2.15
N VAL A 9 16.88 -1.10 2.86
CA VAL A 9 15.52 -0.63 2.58
C VAL A 9 15.43 0.88 2.83
N SER A 10 14.86 1.61 1.88
CA SER A 10 14.62 3.04 1.94
C SER A 10 13.59 3.41 3.01
N GLY A 11 13.64 4.66 3.49
CA GLY A 11 12.72 5.16 4.52
C GLY A 11 11.25 5.02 4.16
N ASN A 12 10.90 5.13 2.87
CA ASN A 12 9.52 5.01 2.38
C ASN A 12 8.90 3.63 2.63
N TYR A 13 9.71 2.59 2.76
CA TYR A 13 9.26 1.24 3.08
C TYR A 13 9.77 0.78 4.45
N GLY A 14 10.11 1.72 5.34
CA GLY A 14 10.48 1.47 6.72
C GLY A 14 9.33 0.96 7.59
N ILE A 15 9.57 0.81 8.90
CA ILE A 15 8.56 0.29 9.86
C ILE A 15 7.35 1.20 9.92
N ALA A 16 7.59 2.51 10.05
CA ALA A 16 6.53 3.47 10.31
C ALA A 16 5.48 3.47 9.18
N PRO A 17 5.85 3.62 7.88
CA PRO A 17 4.87 3.58 6.81
C PRO A 17 4.23 2.20 6.61
N GLN A 18 4.95 1.11 6.87
CA GLN A 18 4.36 -0.24 6.84
C GLN A 18 3.29 -0.41 7.93
N ASN A 19 3.57 0.04 9.16
CA ASN A 19 2.60 -0.01 10.26
C ASN A 19 1.39 0.87 9.96
N LEU A 20 1.61 2.07 9.44
CA LEU A 20 0.53 2.96 9.02
C LEU A 20 -0.37 2.28 7.98
N TYR A 21 0.22 1.70 6.93
CA TYR A 21 -0.53 0.97 5.90
C TYR A 21 -1.41 -0.13 6.48
N LEU A 22 -0.85 -0.95 7.38
CA LEU A 22 -1.58 -2.02 8.06
C LEU A 22 -2.69 -1.46 8.95
N SER A 23 -2.42 -0.40 9.71
CA SER A 23 -3.42 0.29 10.52
C SER A 23 -4.56 0.85 9.68
N LEU A 24 -4.27 1.46 8.53
CA LEU A 24 -5.28 1.97 7.59
C LEU A 24 -6.17 0.85 7.05
N LEU A 25 -5.59 -0.30 6.68
CA LEU A 25 -6.37 -1.45 6.23
C LEU A 25 -7.22 -2.06 7.35
N LEU A 26 -6.68 -2.15 8.57
CA LEU A 26 -7.43 -2.64 9.73
C LEU A 26 -8.59 -1.69 10.07
N LEU A 27 -8.33 -0.39 10.14
CA LEU A 27 -9.36 0.61 10.44
C LEU A 27 -10.43 0.66 9.33
N GLY A 28 -10.02 0.66 8.06
CA GLY A 28 -10.94 0.64 6.92
C GLY A 28 -11.83 -0.61 6.89
N THR A 29 -11.30 -1.78 7.28
CA THR A 29 -12.05 -3.04 7.29
C THR A 29 -12.94 -3.20 8.52
N VAL A 30 -12.46 -2.82 9.72
CA VAL A 30 -13.22 -2.92 10.98
C VAL A 30 -14.33 -1.87 11.02
N TRP A 31 -14.00 -0.61 10.73
CA TRP A 31 -14.92 0.53 10.84
C TRP A 31 -15.83 0.74 9.62
N HIS A 32 -16.01 -0.30 8.80
CA HIS A 32 -16.86 -0.30 7.60
C HIS A 32 -18.31 0.19 7.79
N ARG A 33 -18.81 0.29 9.05
CA ARG A 33 -20.12 0.87 9.36
C ARG A 33 -20.18 2.40 9.23
N LYS A 34 -19.04 3.09 9.29
CA LYS A 34 -18.92 4.53 9.08
C LYS A 34 -18.30 4.76 7.70
N ALA A 35 -19.14 4.77 6.67
CA ALA A 35 -18.73 4.78 5.25
C ALA A 35 -17.64 5.82 4.95
N TRP A 36 -17.86 7.07 5.34
CA TRP A 36 -16.94 8.18 5.10
C TRP A 36 -15.53 7.95 5.68
N PHE A 37 -15.44 7.39 6.88
CA PHE A 37 -14.15 7.16 7.55
C PHE A 37 -13.44 5.95 6.94
N ALA A 38 -14.18 4.87 6.70
CA ALA A 38 -13.63 3.66 6.07
C ALA A 38 -13.12 3.94 4.65
N GLU A 39 -13.82 4.77 3.87
CA GLU A 39 -13.42 5.20 2.53
C GLU A 39 -12.12 6.02 2.56
N ALA A 40 -11.98 6.95 3.51
CA ALA A 40 -10.75 7.72 3.69
C ALA A 40 -9.54 6.84 4.04
N MET A 41 -9.71 5.90 4.98
CA MET A 41 -8.65 4.96 5.37
C MET A 41 -8.23 4.06 4.20
N LEU A 42 -9.22 3.51 3.48
CA LEU A 42 -8.96 2.67 2.30
C LEU A 42 -8.29 3.48 1.18
N GLY A 43 -8.68 4.73 0.97
CA GLY A 43 -8.03 5.64 0.03
C GLY A 43 -6.54 5.83 0.35
N GLY A 44 -6.19 6.07 1.62
CA GLY A 44 -4.78 6.16 2.04
C GLY A 44 -4.00 4.86 1.79
N ALA A 45 -4.59 3.71 2.10
CA ALA A 45 -3.98 2.41 1.83
C ALA A 45 -3.82 2.13 0.31
N MET A 46 -4.79 2.56 -0.50
CA MET A 46 -4.74 2.45 -1.95
C MET A 46 -3.60 3.28 -2.53
N VAL A 47 -3.42 4.53 -2.07
CA VAL A 47 -2.32 5.39 -2.53
C VAL A 47 -0.97 4.78 -2.21
N TYR A 48 -0.75 4.32 -0.97
CA TYR A 48 0.54 3.72 -0.59
C TYR A 48 0.88 2.48 -1.42
N SER A 49 -0.11 1.59 -1.65
CA SER A 49 0.08 0.41 -2.51
C SER A 49 0.25 0.76 -3.99
N SER A 50 -0.37 1.83 -4.50
CA SER A 50 -0.12 2.34 -5.84
C SER A 50 1.29 2.90 -6.02
N VAL A 51 1.80 3.65 -5.04
CA VAL A 51 3.18 4.15 -5.08
C VAL A 51 4.16 3.00 -5.10
N ALA A 52 3.94 1.96 -4.28
CA ALA A 52 4.73 0.74 -4.30
C ALA A 52 4.68 0.05 -5.68
N ALA A 53 3.50 -0.03 -6.31
CA ALA A 53 3.33 -0.61 -7.64
C ALA A 53 4.08 0.16 -8.73
N VAL A 54 4.03 1.49 -8.71
CA VAL A 54 4.79 2.34 -9.63
C VAL A 54 6.29 2.20 -9.38
N HIS A 55 6.71 2.16 -8.12
CA HIS A 55 8.11 1.93 -7.76
C HIS A 55 8.59 0.58 -8.31
N ALA A 56 7.83 -0.50 -8.14
CA ALA A 56 8.16 -1.82 -8.69
C ALA A 56 8.36 -1.81 -10.21
N LEU A 57 7.56 -1.01 -10.92
CA LEU A 57 7.68 -0.83 -12.37
C LEU A 57 8.95 -0.05 -12.74
N SER A 58 9.28 1.00 -11.98
CA SER A 58 10.46 1.80 -12.24
C SER A 58 11.78 1.06 -12.00
N THR A 59 11.78 0.06 -11.12
CA THR A 59 12.98 -0.71 -10.75
C THR A 59 13.11 -2.04 -11.50
N ILE A 60 12.26 -2.31 -12.50
CA ILE A 60 12.37 -3.55 -13.27
C ILE A 60 13.63 -3.52 -14.15
N HIS A 61 14.48 -4.52 -13.98
CA HIS A 61 15.68 -4.70 -14.79
C HIS A 61 15.69 -6.11 -15.37
N PHE A 62 15.85 -6.21 -16.69
CA PHE A 62 15.90 -7.51 -17.39
C PHE A 62 17.27 -8.17 -17.28
N ASP A 63 18.33 -7.38 -17.12
CA ASP A 63 19.67 -7.83 -16.80
C ASP A 63 19.95 -7.61 -15.30
N PRO A 64 20.57 -8.57 -14.60
CA PRO A 64 20.82 -8.43 -13.17
C PRO A 64 21.80 -7.27 -12.93
N PRO A 65 21.37 -6.22 -12.20
CA PRO A 65 22.28 -5.13 -11.85
C PRO A 65 23.41 -5.66 -10.94
N PRO A 66 24.58 -5.00 -10.94
CA PRO A 66 25.72 -5.42 -10.12
C PRO A 66 25.41 -5.40 -8.62
N ILE A 67 24.43 -4.61 -8.18
CA ILE A 67 23.97 -4.54 -6.79
C ILE A 67 22.46 -4.40 -6.78
N ALA A 68 21.78 -5.20 -5.97
CA ALA A 68 20.34 -5.16 -5.80
C ALA A 68 19.85 -4.12 -4.77
N GLU A 69 18.67 -3.57 -5.04
CA GLU A 69 17.87 -2.80 -4.08
C GLU A 69 16.99 -3.73 -3.24
N LEU A 70 17.09 -3.62 -1.92
CA LEU A 70 16.33 -4.47 -1.02
C LEU A 70 14.86 -4.04 -0.87
N ASP A 71 14.50 -2.86 -1.39
CA ASP A 71 13.15 -2.32 -1.47
C ASP A 71 12.17 -3.25 -2.20
N ALA A 72 12.68 -4.08 -3.12
CA ALA A 72 11.89 -5.08 -3.84
C ALA A 72 11.09 -6.01 -2.90
N ILE A 73 11.64 -6.34 -1.72
CA ILE A 73 10.99 -7.23 -0.75
C ILE A 73 9.76 -6.58 -0.09
N PRO A 74 9.86 -5.43 0.60
CA PRO A 74 8.71 -4.80 1.21
C PRO A 74 7.71 -4.29 0.15
N ILE A 75 8.16 -3.80 -1.00
CA ILE A 75 7.28 -3.43 -2.13
C ILE A 75 6.40 -4.61 -2.53
N TYR A 76 7.03 -5.76 -2.77
CA TYR A 76 6.33 -6.98 -3.12
C TYR A 76 5.32 -7.37 -2.03
N GLY A 77 5.70 -7.26 -0.75
CA GLY A 77 4.80 -7.54 0.37
C GLY A 77 3.57 -6.62 0.42
N VAL A 78 3.76 -5.31 0.25
CA VAL A 78 2.67 -4.32 0.23
C VAL A 78 1.67 -4.61 -0.90
N ILE A 79 2.17 -4.80 -2.13
CA ILE A 79 1.33 -5.02 -3.31
C ILE A 79 0.59 -6.35 -3.21
N TYR A 80 1.27 -7.41 -2.77
CA TYR A 80 0.66 -8.72 -2.59
C TYR A 80 -0.45 -8.67 -1.54
N PHE A 81 -0.23 -7.95 -0.44
CA PHE A 81 -1.26 -7.75 0.57
C PHE A 81 -2.48 -7.01 0.02
N ALA A 82 -2.26 -5.96 -0.76
CA ALA A 82 -3.32 -5.22 -1.46
C ALA A 82 -4.14 -6.14 -2.38
N LEU A 83 -3.47 -7.00 -3.15
CA LEU A 83 -4.11 -7.98 -4.03
C LEU A 83 -4.94 -9.01 -3.26
N CYS A 84 -4.49 -9.49 -2.11
CA CYS A 84 -5.26 -10.43 -1.29
C CYS A 84 -6.48 -9.79 -0.60
N VAL A 85 -6.35 -8.54 -0.17
CA VAL A 85 -7.43 -7.82 0.53
C VAL A 85 -8.46 -7.27 -0.44
N SER A 86 -8.09 -6.96 -1.69
CA SER A 86 -8.98 -6.32 -2.67
C SER A 86 -10.30 -7.08 -2.95
N PRO A 87 -10.33 -8.42 -3.13
CA PRO A 87 -11.59 -9.12 -3.39
C PRO A 87 -12.48 -9.13 -2.15
N TRP A 88 -11.88 -9.21 -0.96
CA TRP A 88 -12.61 -9.18 0.30
C TRP A 88 -13.33 -7.84 0.50
N VAL A 89 -12.62 -6.73 0.25
CA VAL A 89 -13.19 -5.38 0.34
C VAL A 89 -14.33 -5.19 -0.66
N LEU A 90 -14.13 -5.58 -1.93
CA LEU A 90 -15.15 -5.45 -2.98
C LEU A 90 -16.43 -6.24 -2.67
N ILE A 91 -16.31 -7.48 -2.23
CA ILE A 91 -17.47 -8.37 -2.04
C ILE A 91 -18.25 -8.00 -0.78
N ARG A 92 -17.55 -7.56 0.27
CA ARG A 92 -18.14 -7.18 1.54
C ARG A 92 -18.83 -5.81 1.49
N SER A 93 -18.27 -4.84 0.76
CA SER A 93 -18.79 -3.48 0.75
C SER A 93 -20.13 -3.40 0.00
N GLN A 94 -21.23 -3.30 0.74
CA GLN A 94 -22.54 -2.99 0.14
C GLN A 94 -22.59 -1.55 -0.37
N ASN A 95 -21.81 -0.65 0.25
CA ASN A 95 -21.69 0.75 -0.16
C ASN A 95 -21.08 0.82 -1.57
N PHE A 96 -19.99 0.09 -1.81
CA PHE A 96 -19.29 0.12 -3.10
C PHE A 96 -20.15 -0.28 -4.31
N ARG A 97 -21.13 -1.18 -4.10
CA ARG A 97 -22.06 -1.62 -5.16
C ARG A 97 -23.19 -0.62 -5.44
N ARG A 98 -23.43 0.32 -4.52
CA ARG A 98 -24.49 1.33 -4.62
C ARG A 98 -23.96 2.74 -4.94
N GLU A 99 -22.65 2.96 -4.79
CA GLU A 99 -21.99 4.23 -5.10
C GLU A 99 -21.92 4.52 -6.61
N PHE A 100 -21.71 5.81 -6.94
CA PHE A 100 -21.58 6.34 -8.30
C PHE A 100 -20.48 5.66 -9.13
N LEU A 101 -20.64 5.71 -10.47
CA LEU A 101 -19.71 5.15 -11.47
C LEU A 101 -18.25 5.60 -11.26
N GLY A 102 -18.03 6.83 -10.78
CA GLY A 102 -16.70 7.39 -10.52
C GLY A 102 -15.91 6.60 -9.47
N THR A 103 -16.50 6.30 -8.32
CA THR A 103 -15.83 5.55 -7.23
C THR A 103 -15.41 4.16 -7.70
N ARG A 104 -16.29 3.49 -8.47
CA ARG A 104 -15.99 2.17 -9.06
C ARG A 104 -14.80 2.25 -10.02
N ALA A 105 -14.76 3.26 -10.89
CA ALA A 105 -13.65 3.46 -11.83
C ALA A 105 -12.30 3.67 -11.12
N VAL A 106 -12.28 4.40 -10.00
CA VAL A 106 -11.05 4.60 -9.20
C VAL A 106 -10.54 3.29 -8.61
N VAL A 107 -11.41 2.45 -8.04
CA VAL A 107 -10.97 1.17 -7.48
C VAL A 107 -10.55 0.18 -8.56
N PHE A 108 -11.25 0.13 -9.70
CA PHE A 108 -10.82 -0.71 -10.82
C PHE A 108 -9.48 -0.26 -11.39
N SER A 109 -9.27 1.04 -11.58
CA SER A 109 -7.96 1.55 -12.04
C SER A 109 -6.84 1.24 -11.03
N TRP A 110 -7.11 1.41 -9.72
CA TRP A 110 -6.20 0.97 -8.67
C TRP A 110 -5.86 -0.52 -8.77
N MET A 111 -6.87 -1.38 -9.00
CA MET A 111 -6.65 -2.82 -9.18
C MET A 111 -5.76 -3.15 -10.37
N VAL A 112 -5.94 -2.46 -11.49
CA VAL A 112 -5.06 -2.62 -12.66
C VAL A 112 -3.64 -2.21 -12.29
N VAL A 113 -3.45 -1.07 -11.61
CA VAL A 113 -2.14 -0.59 -11.17
C VAL A 113 -1.44 -1.61 -10.27
N ILE A 114 -2.11 -2.13 -9.22
CA ILE A 114 -1.50 -3.11 -8.32
C ILE A 114 -1.28 -4.48 -8.99
N MET A 115 -2.05 -4.84 -10.01
CA MET A 115 -1.85 -6.09 -10.76
C MET A 115 -0.61 -5.99 -11.65
N VAL A 116 -0.47 -4.90 -12.40
CA VAL A 116 0.69 -4.63 -13.25
C VAL A 116 1.96 -4.46 -12.41
N GLY A 117 1.91 -3.65 -11.35
CA GLY A 117 3.03 -3.49 -10.43
C GLY A 117 3.33 -4.75 -9.63
N GLY A 118 2.33 -5.57 -9.29
CA GLY A 118 2.52 -6.85 -8.61
C GLY A 118 3.26 -7.86 -9.49
N PHE A 119 2.97 -7.88 -10.79
CA PHE A 119 3.74 -8.67 -11.75
C PHE A 119 5.19 -8.21 -11.83
N ALA A 120 5.44 -6.89 -11.92
CA ALA A 120 6.79 -6.33 -11.90
C ALA A 120 7.54 -6.66 -10.59
N ALA A 121 6.88 -6.52 -9.44
CA ALA A 121 7.44 -6.85 -8.13
C ALA A 121 7.79 -8.35 -8.03
N ALA A 122 6.96 -9.23 -8.56
CA ALA A 122 7.23 -10.66 -8.61
C ALA A 122 8.45 -11.00 -9.48
N LEU A 123 8.63 -10.30 -10.60
CA LEU A 123 9.84 -10.42 -11.42
C LEU A 123 11.07 -9.92 -10.67
N ASN A 124 11.01 -8.75 -10.03
CA ASN A 124 12.11 -8.20 -9.23
C ASN A 124 12.56 -9.17 -8.13
N VAL A 125 11.64 -9.71 -7.33
CA VAL A 125 11.96 -10.69 -6.27
C VAL A 125 12.49 -12.01 -6.85
N ARG A 126 12.05 -12.42 -8.04
CA ARG A 126 12.55 -13.63 -8.71
C ARG A 126 14.00 -13.48 -9.20
N PHE A 127 14.38 -12.30 -9.66
CA PHE A 127 15.73 -12.00 -10.11
C PHE A 127 16.65 -11.54 -8.97
N LEU A 128 16.09 -11.10 -7.84
CA LEU A 128 16.84 -10.61 -6.68
C LEU A 128 18.00 -11.50 -6.22
N PRO A 129 17.86 -12.85 -6.11
CA PRO A 129 18.98 -13.71 -5.71
C PRO A 129 20.17 -13.74 -6.69
N ARG A 130 19.96 -13.38 -7.96
CA ARG A 130 21.04 -13.30 -8.95
C ARG A 130 21.77 -11.96 -8.88
N ALA A 131 21.13 -10.93 -8.35
CA ALA A 131 21.65 -9.58 -8.20
C ALA A 131 22.21 -9.31 -6.78
N LEU A 132 22.32 -10.35 -5.94
CA LEU A 132 22.93 -10.32 -4.61
C LEU A 132 24.34 -10.94 -4.71
N PRO A 133 25.38 -10.16 -5.05
CA PRO A 133 26.76 -10.65 -5.05
C PRO A 133 27.24 -10.95 -3.62
N ASP A 134 28.22 -11.84 -3.52
CA ASP A 134 29.00 -12.00 -2.29
C ASP A 134 29.79 -10.71 -2.02
N CYS A 135 29.83 -10.27 -0.77
CA CYS A 135 30.63 -9.13 -0.37
C CYS A 135 32.12 -9.49 -0.47
N ASP A 136 32.84 -8.82 -1.35
CA ASP A 136 34.30 -8.87 -1.39
C ASP A 136 34.86 -7.60 -0.71
N PRO A 137 35.68 -7.77 0.35
CA PRO A 137 36.26 -6.67 1.09
C PRO A 137 37.22 -5.78 0.28
N ASP A 138 37.67 -6.21 -0.91
CA ASP A 138 38.67 -5.52 -1.73
C ASP A 138 38.07 -4.82 -2.98
N TYR A 139 36.73 -4.75 -3.09
CA TYR A 139 36.06 -4.06 -4.22
C TYR A 139 36.28 -2.54 -4.16
N THR A 140 37.34 -2.11 -4.83
CA THR A 140 37.66 -0.72 -5.23
C THR A 140 37.25 -0.42 -6.68
N GLY A 141 36.58 -1.37 -7.35
CA GLY A 141 36.09 -1.23 -8.72
C GLY A 141 35.16 -0.03 -8.89
N ARG A 142 35.16 0.57 -10.10
CA ARG A 142 34.49 1.82 -10.54
C ARG A 142 33.01 1.95 -10.12
N LEU A 143 32.75 2.10 -8.84
CA LEU A 143 31.51 2.62 -8.29
C LEU A 143 31.55 4.13 -8.52
N ARG A 144 30.42 4.73 -8.89
CA ARG A 144 30.33 6.20 -8.98
C ARG A 144 30.73 6.77 -7.61
N ILE A 145 31.49 7.87 -7.62
CA ILE A 145 31.98 8.55 -6.41
C ILE A 145 30.79 8.75 -5.45
N GLY A 146 30.82 8.08 -4.28
CA GLY A 146 29.77 8.14 -3.24
C GLY A 146 28.97 6.85 -2.96
N GLN A 147 29.19 5.77 -3.71
CA GLN A 147 28.36 4.54 -3.61
C GLN A 147 28.82 3.52 -2.53
N GLN A 148 30.01 3.68 -1.96
CA GLN A 148 30.59 2.79 -0.95
C GLN A 148 30.00 2.99 0.46
N THR A 149 29.40 4.16 0.75
CA THR A 149 28.99 4.52 2.12
C THR A 149 27.59 4.05 2.54
N THR A 150 26.81 3.44 1.64
CA THR A 150 25.40 3.08 1.93
C THR A 150 25.09 1.58 1.80
N GLN A 151 26.07 0.74 1.50
CA GLN A 151 25.86 -0.71 1.40
C GLN A 151 25.92 -1.37 2.77
N THR A 152 25.11 -2.40 2.94
CA THR A 152 24.95 -3.11 4.21
C THR A 152 25.13 -4.61 4.00
N THR A 153 25.86 -5.27 4.90
CA THR A 153 26.15 -6.71 4.84
C THR A 153 25.17 -7.51 5.69
N PHE A 154 24.70 -8.64 5.16
CA PHE A 154 23.68 -9.46 5.83
C PHE A 154 24.00 -10.95 5.83
N PRO A 155 23.50 -11.71 6.83
CA PRO A 155 23.75 -13.14 6.93
C PRO A 155 23.01 -13.93 5.84
N VAL A 156 23.66 -14.98 5.29
CA VAL A 156 23.07 -15.84 4.24
C VAL A 156 21.77 -16.54 4.68
N SER A 157 21.52 -16.71 5.98
CA SER A 157 20.23 -17.23 6.47
C SER A 157 19.05 -16.41 5.95
N MET A 158 19.25 -15.11 5.76
CA MET A 158 18.28 -14.19 5.20
C MET A 158 17.99 -14.45 3.72
N SER A 159 18.97 -14.92 2.94
CA SER A 159 18.77 -15.32 1.54
C SER A 159 17.79 -16.47 1.39
N ARG A 160 17.69 -17.39 2.37
CA ARG A 160 16.69 -18.48 2.36
C ARG A 160 15.27 -17.89 2.46
N PHE A 161 15.12 -16.85 3.27
CA PHE A 161 13.85 -16.17 3.44
C PHE A 161 13.39 -15.47 2.15
N ILE A 162 14.32 -14.79 1.48
CA ILE A 162 14.09 -14.18 0.16
C ILE A 162 13.68 -15.25 -0.88
N ARG A 163 14.35 -16.41 -0.87
CA ARG A 163 14.00 -17.54 -1.75
C ARG A 163 12.61 -18.12 -1.47
N LEU A 164 12.12 -18.10 -0.23
CA LEU A 164 10.77 -18.55 0.11
C LEU A 164 9.68 -17.63 -0.48
N GLN A 165 9.91 -16.32 -0.52
CA GLN A 165 8.96 -15.37 -1.12
C GLN A 165 8.76 -15.58 -2.62
N ARG A 166 9.78 -16.11 -3.33
CA ARG A 166 9.71 -16.45 -4.76
C ARG A 166 8.55 -17.39 -5.09
N TYR A 167 8.25 -18.34 -4.22
CA TYR A 167 7.21 -19.35 -4.45
C TYR A 167 5.81 -18.87 -4.04
N ALA A 168 5.72 -17.88 -3.15
CA ALA A 168 4.45 -17.27 -2.78
C ALA A 168 3.84 -16.39 -3.89
N ALA A 169 4.63 -15.95 -4.88
CA ALA A 169 4.28 -14.87 -5.80
C ALA A 169 3.24 -15.16 -6.88
N VAL A 170 3.10 -16.42 -7.31
CA VAL A 170 2.31 -16.71 -8.52
C VAL A 170 0.81 -16.83 -8.22
N GLY A 171 0.44 -17.21 -6.98
CA GLY A 171 -0.94 -17.55 -6.64
C GLY A 171 -1.93 -16.38 -6.81
N PRO A 172 -1.81 -15.29 -6.05
CA PRO A 172 -2.80 -14.20 -6.10
C PRO A 172 -2.83 -13.41 -7.40
N LEU A 173 -1.70 -13.27 -8.10
CA LEU A 173 -1.68 -12.58 -9.40
C LEU A 173 -2.65 -13.21 -10.41
N VAL A 174 -2.87 -14.53 -10.32
CA VAL A 174 -3.80 -15.25 -11.20
C VAL A 174 -5.17 -15.41 -10.54
N LEU A 175 -5.22 -15.76 -9.26
CA LEU A 175 -6.47 -16.06 -8.57
C LEU A 175 -7.34 -14.82 -8.33
N VAL A 176 -6.75 -13.66 -8.06
CA VAL A 176 -7.48 -12.42 -7.79
C VAL A 176 -8.29 -11.95 -9.00
N PRO A 177 -7.73 -11.78 -10.22
CA PRO A 177 -8.52 -11.38 -11.39
C PRO A 177 -9.60 -12.41 -11.74
N ILE A 178 -9.32 -13.72 -11.56
CA ILE A 178 -10.33 -14.77 -11.75
C ILE A 178 -11.48 -14.60 -10.75
N THR A 179 -11.20 -14.38 -9.47
CA THR A 179 -12.25 -14.19 -8.46
C THR A 179 -13.07 -12.92 -8.69
N ILE A 180 -12.45 -11.83 -9.14
CA ILE A 180 -13.13 -10.58 -9.47
C ILE A 180 -14.02 -10.76 -10.70
N PHE A 181 -13.49 -11.35 -11.78
CA PHE A 181 -14.26 -11.63 -12.99
C PHE A 181 -15.46 -12.56 -12.71
N LEU A 182 -15.24 -13.63 -11.93
CA LEU A 182 -16.31 -14.52 -11.50
C LEU A 182 -17.34 -13.82 -10.59
N SER A 183 -16.91 -12.84 -9.79
CA SER A 183 -17.81 -12.07 -8.92
C SER A 183 -18.73 -11.12 -9.69
N GLU A 184 -18.25 -10.53 -10.79
CA GLU A 184 -19.06 -9.69 -11.68
C GLU A 184 -20.00 -10.55 -12.55
N LEU A 185 -19.53 -11.72 -13.02
CA LEU A 185 -20.37 -12.65 -13.80
C LEU A 185 -21.49 -13.31 -12.98
N ARG A 186 -21.32 -13.49 -11.66
CA ARG A 186 -22.33 -14.15 -10.81
C ARG A 186 -22.78 -13.24 -9.67
N ARG A 187 -23.89 -12.52 -9.89
CA ARG A 187 -24.63 -11.74 -8.87
C ARG A 187 -25.10 -12.53 -7.62
N HIS A 188 -24.85 -13.84 -7.52
CA HIS A 188 -25.53 -14.72 -6.55
C HIS A 188 -24.68 -15.55 -5.58
N GLN A 189 -23.35 -15.49 -5.54
CA GLN A 189 -22.59 -16.45 -4.72
C GLN A 189 -22.38 -16.05 -3.25
N LYS A 190 -23.36 -16.38 -2.39
CA LYS A 190 -23.15 -16.59 -0.93
C LYS A 190 -22.07 -17.65 -0.64
N ALA A 191 -21.80 -18.56 -1.57
CA ALA A 191 -20.94 -19.74 -1.42
C ALA A 191 -19.43 -19.44 -1.35
N ASN A 192 -18.94 -18.29 -1.85
CA ASN A 192 -17.49 -18.08 -2.03
C ASN A 192 -16.82 -17.25 -0.92
N ARG A 193 -17.57 -16.80 0.11
CA ARG A 193 -17.00 -16.00 1.22
C ARG A 193 -16.01 -16.79 2.08
N ASN A 194 -16.25 -18.09 2.28
CA ASN A 194 -15.37 -18.93 3.11
C ASN A 194 -14.05 -19.23 2.41
N PHE A 195 -14.06 -19.39 1.08
CA PHE A 195 -12.85 -19.61 0.27
C PHE A 195 -11.97 -18.35 0.23
N LEU A 196 -12.58 -17.18 -0.04
CA LEU A 196 -11.86 -15.90 -0.02
C LEU A 196 -11.31 -15.54 1.36
N ARG A 197 -12.06 -15.84 2.42
CA ARG A 197 -11.59 -15.70 3.79
C ARG A 197 -10.37 -16.57 4.06
N ARG A 198 -10.36 -17.83 3.62
CA ARG A 198 -9.20 -18.74 3.77
C ARG A 198 -7.98 -18.28 2.97
N ILE A 199 -8.18 -17.76 1.76
CA ILE A 199 -7.08 -17.17 0.96
C ILE A 199 -6.48 -15.96 1.69
N CYS A 200 -7.34 -15.07 2.21
CA CYS A 200 -6.90 -13.90 2.97
C CYS A 200 -6.17 -14.30 4.25
N GLU A 201 -6.71 -15.24 5.05
CA GLU A 201 -6.09 -15.72 6.30
C GLU A 201 -4.72 -16.40 6.06
N SER A 202 -4.62 -17.24 5.03
CA SER A 202 -3.38 -17.97 4.71
C SER A 202 -2.27 -17.07 4.11
N CYS A 203 -2.65 -16.11 3.25
CA CYS A 203 -1.69 -15.20 2.61
C CYS A 203 -1.21 -14.06 3.53
N CYS A 204 -2.08 -13.59 4.44
CA CYS A 204 -1.81 -12.45 5.33
C CYS A 204 -0.71 -12.76 6.36
N GLY A 205 -0.76 -13.92 7.02
CA GLY A 205 0.16 -14.25 8.11
C GLY A 205 1.62 -14.45 7.67
N CYS A 206 1.84 -15.19 6.58
CA CYS A 206 3.20 -15.52 6.11
C CYS A 206 3.96 -14.32 5.52
N LEU A 207 3.27 -13.39 4.83
CA LEU A 207 3.93 -12.21 4.24
C LEU A 207 4.17 -11.08 5.26
N MET A 208 3.33 -10.92 6.29
CA MET A 208 3.58 -9.89 7.30
C MET A 208 4.87 -10.16 8.09
N VAL A 209 5.12 -11.42 8.47
CA VAL A 209 6.38 -11.83 9.12
C VAL A 209 7.58 -11.57 8.22
N ALA A 210 7.36 -11.59 6.91
CA ALA A 210 8.39 -11.40 5.90
C ALA A 210 8.94 -9.98 5.82
N MET A 211 8.02 -9.01 5.81
CA MET A 211 8.36 -7.59 5.70
C MET A 211 9.10 -7.08 6.94
N TRP A 212 8.82 -7.66 8.11
CA TRP A 212 9.39 -7.24 9.38
C TRP A 212 10.85 -7.67 9.61
N ARG A 213 11.30 -8.72 8.90
CA ARG A 213 12.65 -9.28 9.09
C ARG A 213 13.71 -8.66 8.19
N VAL A 214 13.33 -7.75 7.27
CA VAL A 214 14.27 -7.09 6.34
C VAL A 214 15.08 -6.01 7.08
N PRO A 215 16.39 -5.89 6.83
CA PRO A 215 17.24 -4.93 7.52
C PRO A 215 16.98 -3.54 6.93
N ARG A 216 17.14 -2.52 7.76
CA ARG A 216 16.66 -1.17 7.44
C ARG A 216 17.83 -0.20 7.47
N GLY A 217 17.85 0.70 6.50
CA GLY A 217 18.90 1.72 6.40
C GLY A 217 18.66 2.88 7.36
N GLU A 218 17.41 3.12 7.74
CA GLU A 218 17.01 4.31 8.48
C GLU A 218 16.25 3.97 9.77
N ARG A 219 16.52 4.76 10.81
CA ARG A 219 15.79 4.72 12.09
C ARG A 219 14.39 5.36 11.93
N MET A 220 13.47 5.05 12.85
CA MET A 220 12.08 5.53 12.81
C MET A 220 11.92 7.05 12.97
N ASP A 221 12.93 7.73 13.49
CA ASP A 221 13.01 9.20 13.63
C ASP A 221 13.45 9.91 12.34
N ALA A 222 13.90 9.17 11.31
CA ALA A 222 14.27 9.77 10.04
C ALA A 222 13.04 10.38 9.34
N VAL A 223 13.16 11.65 8.92
CA VAL A 223 12.08 12.44 8.29
C VAL A 223 11.47 11.71 7.08
N GLY A 224 12.26 10.95 6.34
CA GLY A 224 11.81 10.14 5.20
C GLY A 224 10.72 9.12 5.54
N GLN A 225 10.64 8.63 6.79
CA GLN A 225 9.61 7.66 7.21
C GLN A 225 8.25 8.31 7.52
N TRP A 226 8.20 9.63 7.70
CA TRP A 226 7.01 10.36 8.15
C TRP A 226 6.14 10.88 7.01
N GLY A 227 6.64 10.94 5.78
CA GLY A 227 5.90 11.41 4.61
C GLY A 227 4.51 10.77 4.46
N PRO A 228 4.38 9.42 4.55
CA PRO A 228 3.09 8.74 4.46
C PRO A 228 2.10 9.10 5.57
N PHE A 229 2.59 9.43 6.78
CA PHE A 229 1.73 9.88 7.89
C PHE A 229 1.12 11.24 7.58
N VAL A 230 1.93 12.18 7.09
CA VAL A 230 1.46 13.51 6.71
C VAL A 230 0.43 13.43 5.59
N GLY A 231 0.70 12.64 4.54
CA GLY A 231 -0.26 12.44 3.45
C GLY A 231 -1.58 11.83 3.93
N THR A 232 -1.52 10.84 4.81
CA THR A 232 -2.70 10.23 5.42
C THR A 232 -3.49 11.23 6.27
N ALA A 233 -2.81 12.05 7.06
CA ALA A 233 -3.45 13.08 7.88
C ALA A 233 -4.24 14.09 7.02
N PHE A 234 -3.68 14.51 5.87
CA PHE A 234 -4.41 15.36 4.93
C PHE A 234 -5.64 14.69 4.33
N VAL A 235 -5.56 13.39 3.97
CA VAL A 235 -6.72 12.64 3.47
C VAL A 235 -7.83 12.57 4.52
N VAL A 236 -7.47 12.32 5.78
CA VAL A 236 -8.44 12.29 6.89
C VAL A 236 -9.05 13.67 7.13
N MET A 237 -8.22 14.71 7.14
CA MET A 237 -8.68 16.08 7.30
C MET A 237 -9.65 16.47 6.18
N ALA A 238 -9.32 16.15 4.93
CA ALA A 238 -10.20 16.38 3.78
C ALA A 238 -11.54 15.64 3.93
N ALA A 239 -11.52 14.37 4.35
CA ALA A 239 -12.73 13.60 4.59
C ALA A 239 -13.62 14.22 5.70
N VAL A 240 -13.01 14.74 6.77
CA VAL A 240 -13.73 15.47 7.84
C VAL A 240 -14.33 16.76 7.31
N VAL A 241 -13.57 17.55 6.55
CA VAL A 241 -14.05 18.81 5.96
C VAL A 241 -15.22 18.56 5.01
N VAL A 242 -15.14 17.56 4.13
CA VAL A 242 -16.25 17.20 3.24
C VAL A 242 -17.47 16.74 4.03
N ARG A 243 -17.26 15.98 5.12
CA ARG A 243 -18.37 15.44 5.92
C ARG A 243 -19.14 16.51 6.69
N TYR A 244 -18.44 17.49 7.27
CA TYR A 244 -19.04 18.50 8.15
C TYR A 244 -19.17 19.88 7.49
N GLY A 245 -18.60 20.07 6.30
CA GLY A 245 -18.61 21.34 5.57
C GLY A 245 -20.00 21.80 5.16
N ASP A 246 -20.90 20.88 4.81
CA ASP A 246 -22.28 21.19 4.44
C ASP A 246 -23.13 21.58 5.65
N GLU A 247 -22.99 20.87 6.77
CA GLU A 247 -23.63 21.24 8.05
C GLU A 247 -23.18 22.63 8.49
N MET A 248 -21.87 22.89 8.38
CA MET A 248 -21.30 24.18 8.71
C MET A 248 -21.80 25.28 7.75
N SER A 249 -21.86 25.02 6.45
CA SER A 249 -22.36 25.97 5.45
C SER A 249 -23.85 26.29 5.62
N CYS A 250 -24.66 25.30 5.99
CA CYS A 250 -26.07 25.51 6.28
C CYS A 250 -26.26 26.41 7.51
N ARG A 251 -25.53 26.11 8.59
CA ARG A 251 -25.53 26.92 9.82
C ARG A 251 -25.02 28.34 9.58
N TRP A 252 -23.98 28.52 8.77
CA TRP A 252 -23.48 29.86 8.41
C TRP A 252 -24.48 30.67 7.58
N ARG A 253 -25.20 30.02 6.64
CA ARG A 253 -26.27 30.69 5.88
C ARG A 253 -27.41 31.15 6.78
N GLU A 254 -27.78 30.35 7.77
CA GLU A 254 -28.80 30.69 8.76
C GLU A 254 -28.40 31.90 9.63
N VAL A 255 -27.17 31.92 10.16
CA VAL A 255 -26.64 33.07 10.92
C VAL A 255 -26.62 34.34 10.07
N LYS A 256 -26.21 34.23 8.80
CA LYS A 256 -26.20 35.37 7.88
C LYS A 256 -27.61 35.90 7.62
N PHE A 257 -28.61 35.01 7.54
CA PHE A 257 -30.02 35.39 7.37
C PHE A 257 -30.58 36.11 8.60
N ILE A 258 -30.24 35.66 9.82
CA ILE A 258 -30.63 36.32 11.07
C ILE A 258 -30.04 37.72 11.15
N HIS A 259 -28.73 37.85 10.91
CA HIS A 259 -28.06 39.14 10.97
C HIS A 259 -28.62 40.13 9.93
N THR A 260 -28.92 39.66 8.71
CA THR A 260 -29.54 40.50 7.67
C THR A 260 -30.94 40.97 8.06
N ARG A 261 -31.74 40.11 8.72
CA ARG A 261 -33.05 40.51 9.25
C ARG A 261 -32.93 41.56 10.35
N GLU A 262 -32.04 41.38 11.33
CA GLU A 262 -31.83 42.39 12.39
C GLU A 262 -31.42 43.75 11.81
N THR A 263 -30.56 43.78 10.80
CA THR A 263 -30.18 45.04 10.14
C THR A 263 -31.31 45.69 9.34
N GLN A 264 -32.29 44.92 8.82
CA GLN A 264 -33.43 45.51 8.11
C GLN A 264 -34.52 46.03 9.04
N TYR A 265 -34.80 45.33 10.14
CA TYR A 265 -35.87 45.71 11.08
C TYR A 265 -35.38 46.61 12.23
N GLY A 266 -34.06 46.76 12.42
CA GLY A 266 -33.46 47.62 13.44
C GLY A 266 -33.23 49.08 13.01
N VAL A 267 -33.64 49.49 11.81
CA VAL A 267 -33.45 50.85 11.26
C VAL A 267 -34.72 51.71 11.38
N GLU A 268 -35.82 51.17 11.91
CA GLU A 268 -37.04 51.93 12.23
C GLU A 268 -37.09 52.31 13.73
N LEU A 269 -36.18 53.18 14.19
CA LEU A 269 -36.33 53.95 15.44
C LEU A 269 -35.65 55.32 15.31
#